data_AF-A0A2D6KCX8-F1
#
_entry.id   AF-A0A2D6KCX8-F1
#
_cell.length_a   1.000
_cell.length_b   1.000
_cell.length_c   1.000
_cell.angle_alpha   90.00
_cell.angle_beta   90.00
_cell.angle_gamma   90.00
#
_symmetry.space_group_name_H-M   'P 1'
#
loop_
_entity.id
_entity.type
_entity.pdbx_description
1 polymer ?
#
loop_
_entity_poly.entity_id
_entity_poly.type
_entity_poly.pdbx_seq_one_letter_code
_entity_poly.pdbx_strand_id
1 'polypeptide(L)'
;MKKIYNKIWQLAKPYYKKGRSEDIEHIKWMMKDALLVCKKEKLDDSILLPLVILHDTGYANVPKNNLFELDIRKTHMKEGEKIAKDILEEVNYSPDKIKKITHFVSVHDNWAFGKNAIYKKHKILGVFTDLDFIWMATPKGFDPVRKYLGKDKKEMIEYLENSDKLKKRPFSCESTKELYYNYLKDRKTNSSTKIYILGPQGSGKTTFAKMISKKLRIPVFSLDDIYWKKKYTIKRNETQKKKSLDKILKGKKKWIIEGLSTSFVDKAIRQAELVIWLDLNHKLLSYRVIKRQFKSMLVGSSSLSGLRKLLGEIKDYKEKKGMYKNHRDLLNFHKKKYIILSNKKDMKELLYSIK
;
A
#
# COMPACT_ATOMS: atom_id res chain seq x y z
N MET A 1 -5.57 -17.01 -1.98
CA MET A 1 -4.33 -17.78 -1.85
C MET A 1 -4.71 -19.25 -1.65
N LYS A 2 -4.04 -20.20 -2.31
CA LYS A 2 -4.39 -21.64 -2.20
C LYS A 2 -4.28 -22.11 -0.73
N LYS A 3 -5.14 -23.04 -0.31
CA LYS A 3 -5.16 -23.55 1.09
C LYS A 3 -3.78 -24.09 1.52
N ILE A 4 -3.05 -24.74 0.62
CA ILE A 4 -1.74 -25.32 0.92
C ILE A 4 -0.68 -24.28 1.29
N TYR A 5 -0.65 -23.11 0.64
CA TYR A 5 0.33 -22.06 0.98
C TYR A 5 0.06 -21.46 2.36
N ASN A 6 -1.21 -21.39 2.78
CA ASN A 6 -1.55 -20.98 4.13
C ASN A 6 -1.04 -21.99 5.17
N LYS A 7 -1.14 -23.30 4.89
CA LYS A 7 -0.60 -24.35 5.79
C LYS A 7 0.92 -24.23 5.93
N ILE A 8 1.65 -24.16 4.81
CA ILE A 8 3.11 -23.97 4.80
C ILE A 8 3.48 -22.71 5.59
N TRP A 9 2.77 -21.59 5.38
CA TRP A 9 3.01 -20.36 6.14
C TRP A 9 2.77 -20.52 7.65
N GLN A 10 1.72 -21.23 8.09
CA GLN A 10 1.49 -21.44 9.52
C GLN A 10 2.60 -22.27 10.17
N LEU A 11 3.13 -23.27 9.45
CA LEU A 11 4.25 -24.10 9.93
C LEU A 11 5.58 -23.33 9.92
N ALA A 12 5.80 -22.43 8.96
CA ALA A 12 7.00 -21.61 8.88
C ALA A 12 7.02 -20.45 9.91
N LYS A 13 5.84 -19.92 10.27
CA LYS A 13 5.70 -18.72 11.13
C LYS A 13 6.41 -18.82 12.50
N PRO A 14 6.43 -19.95 13.23
CA PRO A 14 7.21 -20.10 14.45
C PRO A 14 8.71 -19.86 14.27
N TYR A 15 9.30 -20.26 13.14
CA TYR A 15 10.73 -20.02 12.84
C TYR A 15 11.00 -18.52 12.68
N TYR A 16 10.13 -17.80 11.97
CA TYR A 16 10.24 -16.34 11.83
C TYR A 16 10.06 -15.58 13.15
N LYS A 17 9.28 -16.10 14.11
CA LYS A 17 9.20 -15.50 15.45
C LYS A 17 10.51 -15.61 16.23
N LYS A 18 11.31 -16.66 15.97
CA LYS A 18 12.63 -16.86 16.59
C LYS A 18 13.73 -16.06 15.87
N GLY A 19 13.56 -15.85 14.56
CA GLY A 19 14.47 -15.13 13.66
C GLY A 19 14.40 -13.60 13.77
N ARG A 20 14.34 -12.89 12.63
CA ARG A 20 14.45 -11.43 12.57
C ARG A 20 13.09 -10.75 12.65
N SER A 21 13.03 -9.55 13.25
CA SER A 21 11.78 -8.84 13.51
C SER A 21 11.01 -8.42 12.25
N GLU A 22 11.70 -8.19 11.13
CA GLU A 22 11.09 -7.73 9.87
C GLU A 22 10.59 -8.86 8.96
N ASP A 23 10.96 -10.12 9.23
CA ASP A 23 10.74 -11.24 8.30
C ASP A 23 9.26 -11.49 8.06
N ILE A 24 8.43 -11.42 9.09
CA ILE A 24 6.99 -11.69 8.94
C ILE A 24 6.34 -10.72 7.94
N GLU A 25 6.73 -9.45 7.97
CA GLU A 25 6.17 -8.45 7.05
C GLU A 25 6.80 -8.52 5.66
N HIS A 26 8.09 -8.85 5.58
CA HIS A 26 8.78 -9.17 4.34
C HIS A 26 8.09 -10.32 3.59
N ILE A 27 7.88 -11.46 4.26
CA ILE A 27 7.29 -12.66 3.65
C ILE A 27 5.83 -12.39 3.22
N LYS A 28 5.02 -11.76 4.07
CA LYS A 28 3.62 -11.40 3.70
C LYS A 28 3.57 -10.50 2.47
N TRP A 29 4.47 -9.52 2.40
CA TRP A 29 4.57 -8.65 1.23
C TRP A 29 4.97 -9.45 -0.01
N MET A 30 6.03 -10.24 0.10
CA MET A 30 6.60 -11.01 -1.00
C MET A 30 5.62 -12.05 -1.56
N MET A 31 4.85 -12.74 -0.71
CA MET A 31 3.80 -13.70 -1.13
C MET A 31 2.74 -13.05 -2.03
N LYS A 32 2.36 -11.79 -1.74
CA LYS A 32 1.34 -11.08 -2.53
C LYS A 32 1.86 -10.73 -3.92
N ASP A 33 3.06 -10.16 -4.00
CA ASP A 33 3.64 -9.74 -5.28
C ASP A 33 4.13 -10.94 -6.10
N ALA A 34 4.61 -12.02 -5.45
CA ALA A 34 4.96 -13.29 -6.11
C ALA A 34 3.78 -13.91 -6.88
N LEU A 35 2.57 -13.95 -6.29
CA LEU A 35 1.38 -14.45 -6.99
C LEU A 35 1.03 -13.60 -8.22
N LEU A 36 1.20 -12.29 -8.14
CA LEU A 36 0.94 -11.38 -9.26
C LEU A 36 1.96 -11.60 -10.38
N VAL A 37 3.25 -11.72 -10.03
CA VAL A 37 4.33 -12.03 -10.99
C VAL A 37 4.12 -13.39 -11.62
N CYS A 38 3.81 -14.45 -10.85
CA CYS A 38 3.49 -15.77 -11.40
C CYS A 38 2.37 -15.71 -12.44
N LYS A 39 1.30 -14.94 -12.17
CA LYS A 39 0.20 -14.78 -13.11
C LYS A 39 0.63 -14.05 -14.39
N LYS A 40 1.38 -12.95 -14.27
CA LYS A 40 1.84 -12.15 -15.42
C LYS A 40 2.85 -12.91 -16.28
N GLU A 41 3.80 -13.57 -15.64
CA GLU A 41 4.94 -14.25 -16.26
C GLU A 41 4.70 -15.73 -16.55
N LYS A 42 3.49 -16.23 -16.28
CA LYS A 42 3.07 -17.64 -16.42
C LYS A 42 4.03 -18.62 -15.71
N LEU A 43 4.44 -18.29 -14.48
CA LEU A 43 5.35 -19.12 -13.69
C LEU A 43 4.60 -20.09 -12.78
N ASP A 44 5.24 -21.22 -12.49
CA ASP A 44 4.73 -22.20 -11.53
C ASP A 44 4.75 -21.63 -10.10
N ASP A 45 3.57 -21.18 -9.66
CA ASP A 45 3.34 -20.63 -8.32
C ASP A 45 3.58 -21.68 -7.23
N SER A 46 3.48 -22.97 -7.56
CA SER A 46 3.70 -24.07 -6.62
C SER A 46 5.18 -24.34 -6.32
N ILE A 47 6.10 -23.67 -7.01
CA ILE A 47 7.53 -23.64 -6.63
C ILE A 47 7.87 -22.27 -6.02
N LEU A 48 7.46 -21.17 -6.66
CA LEU A 48 7.83 -19.83 -6.20
C LEU A 48 7.25 -19.51 -4.82
N LEU A 49 5.98 -19.83 -4.54
CA LEU A 49 5.36 -19.44 -3.27
C LEU A 49 5.94 -20.19 -2.06
N PRO A 50 6.12 -21.53 -2.10
CA PRO A 50 6.83 -22.22 -1.03
C PRO A 50 8.25 -21.69 -0.82
N LEU A 51 9.01 -21.43 -1.90
CA LEU A 51 10.34 -20.83 -1.79
C LEU A 51 10.29 -19.47 -1.08
N VAL A 52 9.36 -18.59 -1.48
CA VAL A 52 9.10 -17.31 -0.81
C VAL A 52 8.84 -17.51 0.68
N ILE A 53 7.99 -18.47 1.05
CA ILE A 53 7.59 -18.72 2.43
C ILE A 53 8.72 -19.30 3.28
N LEU A 54 9.69 -20.00 2.69
CA LEU A 54 10.63 -20.85 3.42
C LEU A 54 12.08 -20.36 3.41
N HIS A 55 12.47 -19.51 2.46
CA HIS A 55 13.90 -19.18 2.21
C HIS A 55 14.67 -18.72 3.44
N ASP A 56 14.06 -17.89 4.29
CA ASP A 56 14.69 -17.29 5.47
C ASP A 56 14.40 -18.02 6.78
N THR A 57 13.73 -19.18 6.75
CA THR A 57 13.40 -19.93 7.98
C THR A 57 14.64 -20.36 8.76
N GLY A 58 15.78 -20.57 8.09
CA GLY A 58 17.05 -20.95 8.70
C GLY A 58 17.62 -19.91 9.66
N TYR A 59 17.21 -18.63 9.58
CA TYR A 59 17.63 -17.61 10.55
C TYR A 59 17.13 -17.91 11.99
N ALA A 60 16.18 -18.82 12.16
CA ALA A 60 15.76 -19.31 13.48
C ALA A 60 16.87 -20.08 14.22
N ASN A 61 17.84 -20.64 13.49
CA ASN A 61 18.88 -21.54 14.00
C ASN A 61 20.29 -20.95 13.87
N VAL A 62 20.43 -19.64 13.60
CA VAL A 62 21.75 -18.98 13.52
C VAL A 62 21.95 -18.00 14.69
N PRO A 63 23.22 -17.74 15.09
CA PRO A 63 23.53 -16.68 16.05
C PRO A 63 22.97 -15.32 15.60
N LYS A 64 22.48 -14.53 16.55
CA LYS A 64 21.82 -13.23 16.29
C LYS A 64 22.81 -12.05 16.17
N ASN A 65 24.11 -12.33 16.09
CA ASN A 65 25.16 -11.36 15.81
C ASN A 65 25.09 -10.90 14.33
N ASN A 66 26.17 -10.40 13.74
CA ASN A 66 26.16 -9.75 12.42
C ASN A 66 25.66 -10.69 11.31
N LEU A 67 24.35 -10.65 11.02
CA LEU A 67 23.63 -11.53 10.09
C LEU A 67 24.12 -11.50 8.63
N PHE A 68 25.09 -10.64 8.32
CA PHE A 68 25.70 -10.47 7.01
C PHE A 68 27.04 -11.17 6.88
N GLU A 69 27.59 -11.71 7.97
CA GLU A 69 28.74 -12.60 7.92
C GLU A 69 28.47 -13.76 6.97
N LEU A 70 29.45 -14.02 6.10
CA LEU A 70 29.32 -15.02 5.05
C LEU A 70 29.03 -16.41 5.61
N ASP A 71 29.56 -16.74 6.79
CA ASP A 71 29.32 -18.04 7.42
C ASP A 71 27.94 -18.14 8.06
N ILE A 72 27.38 -17.05 8.58
CA ILE A 72 25.97 -16.98 9.01
C ILE A 72 25.06 -17.14 7.79
N ARG A 73 25.42 -16.52 6.65
CA ARG A 73 24.69 -16.70 5.39
C ARG A 73 24.68 -18.15 4.91
N LYS A 74 25.83 -18.83 4.92
CA LYS A 74 25.91 -20.26 4.59
C LYS A 74 25.06 -21.10 5.55
N THR A 75 25.15 -20.81 6.85
CA THR A 75 24.48 -21.60 7.89
C THR A 75 22.97 -21.47 7.79
N HIS A 76 22.41 -20.27 7.60
CA HIS A 76 20.96 -20.14 7.45
C HIS A 76 20.45 -20.83 6.19
N MET A 77 21.19 -20.83 5.08
CA MET A 77 20.78 -21.54 3.86
C MET A 77 20.71 -23.05 4.10
N LYS A 78 21.71 -23.61 4.80
CA LYS A 78 21.78 -25.04 5.16
C LYS A 78 20.67 -25.44 6.14
N GLU A 79 20.43 -24.64 7.16
CA GLU A 79 19.36 -24.89 8.14
C GLU A 79 17.97 -24.69 7.53
N GLY A 80 17.82 -23.66 6.69
CA GLY A 80 16.60 -23.40 5.94
C GLY A 80 16.24 -24.52 4.97
N GLU A 81 17.24 -25.18 4.35
CA GLU A 81 17.02 -26.34 3.50
C GLU A 81 16.36 -27.49 4.25
N LYS A 82 16.84 -27.79 5.46
CA LYS A 82 16.27 -28.84 6.34
C LYS A 82 14.84 -28.49 6.75
N ILE A 83 14.64 -27.28 7.28
CA ILE A 83 13.32 -26.81 7.73
C ILE A 83 12.32 -26.80 6.57
N ALA A 84 12.74 -26.35 5.38
CA ALA A 84 11.90 -26.36 4.19
C ALA A 84 11.51 -27.78 3.78
N LYS A 85 12.43 -28.74 3.89
CA LYS A 85 12.15 -30.15 3.60
C LYS A 85 11.09 -30.70 4.56
N ASP A 86 11.32 -30.55 5.87
CA ASP A 86 10.44 -31.07 6.91
C ASP A 86 9.01 -30.51 6.77
N ILE A 87 8.87 -29.19 6.58
CA ILE A 87 7.56 -28.54 6.41
C ILE A 87 6.85 -29.02 5.14
N LEU A 88 7.57 -29.22 4.03
CA LEU A 88 6.96 -29.63 2.78
C LEU A 88 6.56 -31.11 2.80
N GLU A 89 7.33 -31.97 3.46
CA GLU A 89 6.99 -33.36 3.71
C GLU A 89 5.74 -33.46 4.61
N GLU A 90 5.66 -32.67 5.69
CA GLU A 90 4.50 -32.64 6.60
C GLU A 90 3.19 -32.29 5.88
N VAL A 91 3.24 -31.38 4.89
CA VAL A 91 2.05 -31.02 4.11
C VAL A 91 1.82 -31.91 2.88
N ASN A 92 2.55 -33.02 2.76
CA ASN A 92 2.51 -33.97 1.64
C ASN A 92 2.71 -33.30 0.27
N TYR A 93 3.74 -32.46 0.15
CA TYR A 93 4.09 -31.83 -1.13
C TYR A 93 4.73 -32.84 -2.10
N SER A 94 4.68 -32.54 -3.41
CA SER A 94 5.26 -33.42 -4.43
C SER A 94 6.78 -33.59 -4.24
N PRO A 95 7.33 -34.83 -4.23
CA PRO A 95 8.76 -35.08 -4.01
C PRO A 95 9.69 -34.29 -4.93
N ASP A 96 9.36 -34.19 -6.22
CA ASP A 96 10.15 -33.41 -7.19
C ASP A 96 10.16 -31.92 -6.86
N LYS A 97 9.02 -31.41 -6.36
CA LYS A 97 8.91 -30.01 -5.93
C LYS A 97 9.66 -29.79 -4.63
N ILE A 98 9.61 -30.72 -3.67
CA ILE A 98 10.40 -30.68 -2.43
C ILE A 98 11.87 -30.51 -2.79
N LYS A 99 12.42 -31.45 -3.56
CA LYS A 99 13.83 -31.42 -4.00
C LYS A 99 14.23 -30.09 -4.64
N LYS A 100 13.35 -29.55 -5.49
CA LYS A 100 13.61 -28.29 -6.20
C LYS A 100 13.53 -27.07 -5.28
N ILE A 101 12.53 -27.01 -4.41
CA ILE A 101 12.34 -25.89 -3.47
C ILE A 101 13.46 -25.88 -2.44
N THR A 102 13.80 -27.03 -1.84
CA THR A 102 14.87 -27.12 -0.82
C THR A 102 16.22 -26.77 -1.42
N HIS A 103 16.52 -27.24 -2.64
CA HIS A 103 17.72 -26.81 -3.37
C HIS A 103 17.73 -25.30 -3.62
N PHE A 104 16.60 -24.70 -3.99
CA PHE A 104 16.52 -23.25 -4.16
C PHE A 104 16.72 -22.50 -2.84
N VAL A 105 16.20 -23.00 -1.73
CA VAL A 105 16.47 -22.45 -0.39
C VAL A 105 17.97 -22.52 -0.06
N SER A 106 18.67 -23.62 -0.38
CA SER A 106 20.09 -23.78 -0.05
C SER A 106 21.05 -22.92 -0.88
N VAL A 107 20.56 -22.25 -1.92
CA VAL A 107 21.38 -21.48 -2.87
C VAL A 107 20.87 -20.06 -3.14
N HIS A 108 19.78 -19.64 -2.49
CA HIS A 108 19.11 -18.37 -2.83
C HIS A 108 19.98 -17.13 -2.56
N ASP A 109 20.93 -17.27 -1.64
CA ASP A 109 21.85 -16.22 -1.21
C ASP A 109 23.25 -16.35 -1.82
N ASN A 110 23.42 -17.24 -2.81
CA ASN A 110 24.68 -17.46 -3.53
C ASN A 110 25.28 -16.19 -4.19
N TRP A 111 24.46 -15.14 -4.35
CA TRP A 111 24.92 -13.85 -4.87
C TRP A 111 25.94 -13.19 -3.93
N ALA A 112 25.86 -13.45 -2.61
CA ALA A 112 26.82 -12.95 -1.62
C ALA A 112 28.23 -13.56 -1.81
N PHE A 113 28.31 -14.69 -2.51
CA PHE A 113 29.56 -15.41 -2.81
C PHE A 113 29.97 -15.29 -4.29
N GLY A 114 29.37 -14.36 -5.04
CA GLY A 114 29.65 -14.17 -6.47
C GLY A 114 29.08 -15.25 -7.40
N LYS A 115 28.36 -16.25 -6.87
CA LYS A 115 27.83 -17.40 -7.62
C LYS A 115 26.48 -17.10 -8.30
N ASN A 116 26.48 -16.16 -9.26
CA ASN A 116 25.26 -15.63 -9.87
C ASN A 116 24.69 -16.44 -11.05
N ALA A 117 25.45 -17.40 -11.61
CA ALA A 117 25.04 -18.15 -12.80
C ALA A 117 23.72 -18.93 -12.61
N ILE A 118 23.47 -19.41 -11.39
CA ILE A 118 22.28 -20.20 -11.06
C ILE A 118 20.96 -19.45 -11.25
N TYR A 119 20.96 -18.13 -11.02
CA TYR A 119 19.76 -17.29 -11.18
C TYR A 119 19.36 -17.11 -12.64
N LYS A 120 20.34 -17.14 -13.55
CA LYS A 120 20.10 -17.11 -15.00
C LYS A 120 19.61 -18.47 -15.50
N LYS A 121 20.12 -19.57 -14.94
CA LYS A 121 19.74 -20.94 -15.30
C LYS A 121 18.31 -21.29 -14.86
N HIS A 122 17.86 -20.74 -13.73
CA HIS A 122 16.55 -21.06 -13.15
C HIS A 122 15.65 -19.83 -13.03
N LYS A 123 14.74 -19.64 -14.00
CA LYS A 123 13.83 -18.47 -14.05
C LYS A 123 13.10 -18.20 -12.74
N ILE A 124 12.54 -19.23 -12.09
CA ILE A 124 11.82 -19.07 -10.81
C ILE A 124 12.74 -18.57 -9.69
N LEU A 125 13.94 -19.13 -9.56
CA LEU A 125 14.92 -18.68 -8.57
C LEU A 125 15.37 -17.25 -8.90
N GLY A 126 15.57 -16.93 -10.18
CA GLY A 126 15.80 -15.57 -10.65
C GLY A 126 14.72 -14.59 -10.16
N VAL A 127 13.43 -14.82 -10.47
CA VAL A 127 12.38 -13.89 -10.04
C VAL A 127 12.17 -13.88 -8.52
N PHE A 128 12.38 -15.00 -7.83
CA PHE A 128 12.40 -15.04 -6.36
C PHE A 128 13.42 -14.03 -5.84
N THR A 129 14.64 -14.09 -6.35
CA THR A 129 15.70 -13.23 -5.87
C THR A 129 15.59 -11.77 -6.32
N ASP A 130 14.89 -11.49 -7.42
CA ASP A 130 14.47 -10.13 -7.77
C ASP A 130 13.49 -9.59 -6.72
N LEU A 131 12.46 -10.37 -6.37
CA LEU A 131 11.45 -9.99 -5.39
C LEU A 131 12.09 -9.74 -4.01
N ASP A 132 13.05 -10.58 -3.63
CA ASP A 132 13.76 -10.43 -2.36
C ASP A 132 14.56 -9.13 -2.33
N PHE A 133 15.28 -8.81 -3.41
CA PHE A 133 15.98 -7.54 -3.55
C PHE A 133 15.04 -6.32 -3.55
N ILE A 134 13.86 -6.43 -4.19
CA ILE A 134 12.87 -5.33 -4.26
C ILE A 134 12.38 -4.91 -2.87
N TRP A 135 12.42 -5.78 -1.86
CA TRP A 135 12.04 -5.46 -0.47
C TRP A 135 12.67 -4.15 0.02
N MET A 136 13.95 -3.92 -0.33
CA MET A 136 14.72 -2.73 0.06
C MET A 136 14.14 -1.42 -0.48
N ALA A 137 13.38 -1.46 -1.58
CA ALA A 137 12.71 -0.29 -2.17
C ALA A 137 11.28 -0.08 -1.63
N THR A 138 10.70 -1.07 -0.93
CA THR A 138 9.32 -1.01 -0.45
C THR A 138 9.13 -0.02 0.70
N PRO A 139 7.89 0.45 0.96
CA PRO A 139 7.63 1.32 2.11
C PRO A 139 8.00 0.74 3.48
N LYS A 140 7.96 -0.59 3.62
CA LYS A 140 8.28 -1.25 4.89
C LYS A 140 9.76 -1.61 5.00
N GLY A 141 10.39 -2.04 3.91
CA GLY A 141 11.82 -2.42 3.92
C GLY A 141 12.78 -1.25 3.83
N PHE A 142 12.41 -0.13 3.17
CA PHE A 142 13.34 0.96 2.88
C PHE A 142 13.97 1.59 4.14
N ASP A 143 13.17 1.96 5.14
CA ASP A 143 13.67 2.64 6.33
C ASP A 143 14.46 1.72 7.28
N PRO A 144 14.02 0.49 7.58
CA PRO A 144 14.82 -0.46 8.36
C PRO A 144 16.16 -0.79 7.68
N VAL A 145 16.13 -1.09 6.38
CA VAL A 145 17.34 -1.52 5.67
C VAL A 145 18.34 -0.39 5.51
N ARG A 146 17.91 0.85 5.18
CA ARG A 146 18.87 1.96 5.10
C ARG A 146 19.54 2.26 6.44
N LYS A 147 18.79 2.16 7.56
CA LYS A 147 19.33 2.39 8.91
C LYS A 147 20.36 1.32 9.24
N TYR A 148 20.05 0.07 8.91
CA TYR A 148 20.97 -1.04 9.06
C TYR A 148 22.26 -0.81 8.26
N LEU A 149 22.15 -0.32 7.03
CA LEU A 149 23.31 0.00 6.17
C LEU A 149 24.02 1.31 6.52
N GLY A 150 23.60 2.02 7.57
CA GLY A 150 24.15 3.33 7.94
C GLY A 150 23.94 4.42 6.89
N LYS A 151 22.91 4.28 6.02
CA LYS A 151 22.63 5.19 4.92
C LYS A 151 21.50 6.17 5.25
N ASP A 152 21.72 7.43 4.89
CA ASP A 152 20.65 8.40 4.80
C ASP A 152 19.69 8.07 3.62
N LYS A 153 18.63 8.86 3.47
CA LYS A 153 17.65 8.61 2.41
C LYS A 153 18.24 8.76 1.00
N LYS A 154 19.07 9.78 0.79
CA LYS A 154 19.67 10.10 -0.51
C LYS A 154 20.68 9.00 -0.89
N GLU A 155 21.55 8.63 0.03
CA GLU A 155 22.54 7.56 -0.14
C GLU A 155 21.87 6.21 -0.41
N MET A 156 20.75 5.91 0.26
CA MET A 156 20.00 4.69 0.00
C MET A 156 19.37 4.68 -1.40
N ILE A 157 18.84 5.81 -1.87
CA ILE A 157 18.29 5.91 -3.23
C ILE A 157 19.39 5.72 -4.27
N GLU A 158 20.54 6.37 -4.07
CA GLU A 158 21.70 6.23 -4.96
C GLU A 158 22.23 4.79 -4.98
N TYR A 159 22.29 4.14 -3.81
CA TYR A 159 22.63 2.72 -3.69
C TYR A 159 21.69 1.82 -4.50
N LEU A 160 20.38 2.10 -4.47
CA LEU A 160 19.39 1.34 -5.23
C LEU A 160 19.47 1.63 -6.75
N GLU A 161 19.77 2.87 -7.13
CA GLU A 161 19.96 3.23 -8.55
C GLU A 161 21.19 2.58 -9.17
N ASN A 162 22.30 2.63 -8.44
CA ASN A 162 23.62 2.25 -8.93
C ASN A 162 24.08 0.90 -8.38
N SER A 163 23.14 0.08 -7.91
CA SER A 163 23.44 -1.18 -7.24
C SER A 163 24.31 -2.07 -8.12
N ASP A 164 25.54 -2.35 -7.69
CA ASP A 164 26.40 -3.33 -8.37
C ASP A 164 25.76 -4.72 -8.42
N LYS A 165 24.84 -5.01 -7.48
CA LYS A 165 24.01 -6.22 -7.51
C LYS A 165 23.15 -6.27 -8.77
N LEU A 166 22.54 -5.15 -9.19
CA LEU A 166 21.75 -5.07 -10.43
C LEU A 166 22.61 -5.14 -11.69
N LYS A 167 23.84 -4.61 -11.66
CA LYS A 167 24.80 -4.75 -12.77
C LYS A 167 25.21 -6.22 -12.95
N LYS A 168 25.59 -6.89 -11.86
CA LYS A 168 26.05 -8.29 -11.85
C LYS A 168 24.90 -9.29 -12.03
N ARG A 169 23.70 -8.92 -11.59
CA ARG A 169 22.46 -9.69 -11.75
C ARG A 169 21.30 -8.78 -12.19
N PRO A 170 21.11 -8.61 -13.50
CA PRO A 170 19.93 -7.96 -14.05
C PRO A 170 18.63 -8.68 -13.63
N PHE A 171 17.51 -7.95 -13.68
CA PHE A 171 16.19 -8.52 -13.42
C PHE A 171 15.90 -9.71 -14.33
N SER A 172 15.27 -10.73 -13.75
CA SER A 172 14.97 -12.01 -14.39
C SER A 172 13.71 -11.96 -15.26
N CYS A 173 12.88 -10.92 -15.11
CA CYS A 173 11.71 -10.67 -15.97
C CYS A 173 11.29 -9.20 -15.96
N GLU A 174 10.44 -8.81 -16.92
CA GLU A 174 9.96 -7.42 -17.02
C GLU A 174 9.00 -7.07 -15.88
N SER A 175 8.19 -8.02 -15.40
CA SER A 175 7.28 -7.76 -14.28
C SER A 175 7.98 -7.36 -12.98
N THR A 176 9.12 -7.99 -12.65
CA THR A 176 9.89 -7.63 -11.44
C THR A 176 10.66 -6.33 -11.63
N LYS A 177 11.18 -6.09 -12.83
CA LYS A 177 11.81 -4.81 -13.21
C LYS A 177 10.85 -3.63 -13.10
N GLU A 178 9.64 -3.75 -13.67
CA GLU A 178 8.59 -2.73 -13.57
C GLU A 178 8.21 -2.46 -12.10
N LEU A 179 8.01 -3.53 -11.32
CA LEU A 179 7.70 -3.44 -9.89
C LEU A 179 8.79 -2.69 -9.11
N TYR A 180 10.06 -3.00 -9.37
CA TYR A 180 11.20 -2.33 -8.74
C TYR A 180 11.23 -0.83 -9.04
N TYR A 181 11.19 -0.46 -10.32
CA TYR A 181 11.30 0.94 -10.72
C TYR A 181 10.10 1.77 -10.24
N ASN A 182 8.92 1.17 -10.11
CA ASN A 182 7.78 1.83 -9.48
C ASN A 182 8.05 2.17 -8.00
N TYR A 183 8.58 1.23 -7.22
CA TYR A 183 8.97 1.51 -5.83
C TYR A 183 10.11 2.54 -5.75
N LEU A 184 11.14 2.40 -6.60
CA LEU A 184 12.27 3.31 -6.62
C LEU A 184 11.85 4.74 -6.99
N LYS A 185 10.99 4.91 -8.00
CA LYS A 185 10.37 6.19 -8.34
C LYS A 185 9.61 6.78 -7.17
N ASP A 186 8.90 5.95 -6.41
CA ASP A 186 8.18 6.34 -5.20
C ASP A 186 9.10 6.77 -4.03
N ARG A 187 10.37 6.32 -4.01
CA ARG A 187 11.37 6.76 -3.02
C ARG A 187 12.07 8.05 -3.45
N LYS A 188 12.44 8.13 -4.74
CA LYS A 188 13.07 9.26 -5.42
C LYS A 188 12.19 10.49 -5.40
N THR A 189 10.93 10.30 -5.82
CA THR A 189 9.96 11.35 -5.69
C THR A 189 9.75 11.55 -4.20
N ASN A 190 10.14 12.71 -3.68
CA ASN A 190 9.53 13.27 -2.48
C ASN A 190 8.05 13.59 -2.76
N SER A 191 7.32 12.75 -3.52
CA SER A 191 5.96 13.02 -3.95
C SER A 191 5.12 13.09 -2.69
N SER A 192 4.88 14.32 -2.28
CA SER A 192 3.95 14.69 -1.24
C SER A 192 2.56 14.58 -1.81
N THR A 193 2.19 13.39 -2.31
CA THR A 193 0.92 13.17 -2.99
C THR A 193 -0.20 13.45 -2.01
N LYS A 194 -0.71 14.67 -2.08
CA LYS A 194 -1.66 15.27 -1.14
C LYS A 194 -2.87 15.67 -1.95
N ILE A 195 -3.87 14.81 -1.91
CA ILE A 195 -5.09 14.96 -2.70
C ILE A 195 -6.21 15.37 -1.75
N TYR A 196 -6.87 16.48 -2.04
CA TYR A 196 -8.06 16.90 -1.31
C TYR A 196 -9.29 16.69 -2.16
N ILE A 197 -10.26 15.92 -1.68
CA ILE A 197 -11.49 15.60 -2.41
C ILE A 197 -12.68 16.25 -1.71
N LEU A 198 -13.32 17.20 -2.39
CA LEU A 198 -14.52 17.87 -1.86
C LEU A 198 -15.77 17.61 -2.69
N GLY A 199 -16.92 17.80 -2.06
CA GLY A 199 -18.22 17.76 -2.72
C GLY A 199 -19.34 17.51 -1.71
N PRO A 200 -20.61 17.74 -2.08
CA PRO A 200 -21.77 17.63 -1.21
C PRO A 200 -22.05 16.18 -0.77
N GLN A 201 -22.95 15.99 0.19
CA GLN A 201 -23.39 14.64 0.60
C GLN A 201 -24.00 13.90 -0.61
N GLY A 202 -23.78 12.58 -0.69
CA GLY A 202 -24.23 11.78 -1.83
C GLY A 202 -23.34 11.83 -3.08
N SER A 203 -22.32 12.71 -3.12
CA SER A 203 -21.43 12.83 -4.29
C SER A 203 -20.57 11.59 -4.55
N GLY A 204 -20.32 10.79 -3.51
CA GLY A 204 -19.49 9.58 -3.60
C GLY A 204 -18.03 9.80 -3.24
N LYS A 205 -17.67 10.97 -2.67
CA LYS A 205 -16.31 11.32 -2.24
C LYS A 205 -15.57 10.24 -1.46
N THR A 206 -16.17 9.64 -0.43
CA THR A 206 -15.54 8.53 0.32
C THR A 206 -15.25 7.30 -0.56
N THR A 207 -16.18 6.93 -1.45
CA THR A 207 -15.98 5.81 -2.38
C THR A 207 -14.86 6.12 -3.37
N PHE A 208 -14.88 7.32 -3.94
CA PHE A 208 -13.89 7.76 -4.91
C PHE A 208 -12.48 7.87 -4.29
N ALA A 209 -12.39 8.43 -3.08
CA ALA A 209 -11.16 8.47 -2.29
C ALA A 209 -10.57 7.08 -2.05
N LYS A 210 -11.41 6.09 -1.72
CA LYS A 210 -10.98 4.68 -1.55
C LYS A 210 -10.48 4.06 -2.87
N MET A 211 -11.07 4.41 -4.01
CA MET A 211 -10.61 3.93 -5.32
C MET A 211 -9.24 4.52 -5.68
N ILE A 212 -9.05 5.82 -5.49
CA ILE A 212 -7.75 6.49 -5.68
C ILE A 212 -6.72 5.92 -4.71
N SER A 213 -7.08 5.77 -3.44
CA SER A 213 -6.23 5.17 -2.40
C SER A 213 -5.76 3.77 -2.76
N LYS A 214 -6.63 2.92 -3.31
CA LYS A 214 -6.27 1.57 -3.74
C LYS A 214 -5.25 1.59 -4.88
N LYS A 215 -5.39 2.52 -5.83
CA LYS A 215 -4.46 2.70 -6.96
C LYS A 215 -3.11 3.24 -6.49
N LEU A 216 -3.12 4.37 -5.80
CA LEU A 216 -1.91 5.11 -5.40
C LEU A 216 -1.27 4.60 -4.09
N ARG A 217 -1.94 3.69 -3.37
CA ARG A 217 -1.53 3.19 -2.04
C ARG A 217 -1.34 4.32 -1.01
N ILE A 218 -2.23 5.32 -1.04
CA ILE A 218 -2.21 6.50 -0.16
C ILE A 218 -3.31 6.39 0.90
N PRO A 219 -3.06 6.70 2.19
CA PRO A 219 -4.10 6.66 3.22
C PRO A 219 -5.20 7.72 3.01
N VAL A 220 -6.45 7.35 3.32
CA VAL A 220 -7.63 8.24 3.27
C VAL A 220 -8.00 8.70 4.66
N PHE A 221 -8.31 9.98 4.82
CA PHE A 221 -8.83 10.59 6.04
C PHE A 221 -10.14 11.30 5.73
N SER A 222 -11.22 10.93 6.43
CA SER A 222 -12.49 11.62 6.31
C SER A 222 -12.52 12.83 7.23
N LEU A 223 -13.00 13.98 6.74
CA LEU A 223 -13.25 15.14 7.60
C LEU A 223 -14.33 14.87 8.63
N ASP A 224 -15.26 13.94 8.39
CA ASP A 224 -16.23 13.51 9.40
C ASP A 224 -15.50 12.92 10.63
N ASP A 225 -14.45 12.12 10.42
CA ASP A 225 -13.67 11.53 11.51
C ASP A 225 -12.90 12.59 12.33
N ILE A 226 -12.58 13.73 11.70
CA ILE A 226 -11.94 14.89 12.34
C ILE A 226 -12.97 15.77 13.04
N TYR A 227 -14.16 15.93 12.45
CA TYR A 227 -15.23 16.78 12.96
C TYR A 227 -15.88 16.21 14.23
N TRP A 228 -16.10 14.90 14.30
CA TRP A 228 -16.84 14.26 15.38
C TRP A 228 -15.93 13.58 16.42
N LYS A 229 -16.12 13.89 17.71
CA LYS A 229 -15.53 13.13 18.83
C LYS A 229 -16.22 11.77 18.97
N LYS A 230 -17.56 11.75 18.88
CA LYS A 230 -18.41 10.55 18.72
C LYS A 230 -19.24 10.77 17.47
N LYS A 231 -19.10 9.88 16.47
CA LYS A 231 -19.68 10.06 15.13
C LYS A 231 -21.16 10.43 15.22
N TYR A 232 -21.51 11.57 14.61
CA TYR A 232 -22.87 12.09 14.50
C TYR A 232 -23.56 12.41 15.84
N THR A 233 -22.83 12.44 16.96
CA THR A 233 -23.39 12.79 18.29
C THR A 233 -22.63 13.94 18.92
N ILE A 234 -21.31 13.79 19.14
CA ILE A 234 -20.50 14.77 19.88
C ILE A 234 -19.51 15.43 18.93
N LYS A 235 -19.64 16.73 18.73
CA LYS A 235 -18.75 17.53 17.87
C LYS A 235 -17.46 17.88 18.62
N ARG A 236 -16.33 17.88 17.91
CA ARG A 236 -15.10 18.53 18.40
C ARG A 236 -15.26 20.06 18.33
N ASN A 237 -14.55 20.79 19.19
CA ASN A 237 -14.42 22.23 19.04
C ASN A 237 -13.41 22.58 17.92
N GLU A 238 -13.34 23.86 17.54
CA GLU A 238 -12.47 24.38 16.47
C GLU A 238 -11.00 23.97 16.67
N THR A 239 -10.46 24.20 17.88
CA THR A 239 -9.08 23.90 18.26
C THR A 239 -8.76 22.42 18.16
N GLN A 240 -9.68 21.57 18.61
CA GLN A 240 -9.55 20.12 18.52
C GLN A 240 -9.55 19.63 17.06
N LYS A 241 -10.43 20.17 16.20
CA LYS A 241 -10.45 19.85 14.77
C LYS A 241 -9.13 20.22 14.10
N LYS A 242 -8.65 21.45 14.35
CA LYS A 242 -7.36 21.96 13.83
C LYS A 242 -6.19 21.08 14.30
N LYS A 243 -6.14 20.72 15.59
CA LYS A 243 -5.10 19.83 16.15
C LYS A 243 -5.11 18.43 15.52
N SER A 244 -6.30 17.84 15.37
CA SER A 244 -6.46 16.52 14.73
C SER A 244 -6.02 16.54 13.25
N LEU A 245 -6.40 17.59 12.52
CA LEU A 245 -5.97 17.78 11.13
C LEU A 245 -4.46 18.02 11.04
N ASP A 246 -3.90 18.90 11.87
CA ASP A 246 -2.48 19.22 11.90
C ASP A 246 -1.60 17.98 12.18
N LYS A 247 -2.07 17.06 13.04
CA LYS A 247 -1.38 15.78 13.28
C LYS A 247 -1.26 14.94 12.00
N ILE A 248 -2.28 14.96 11.15
CA ILE A 248 -2.25 14.28 9.85
C ILE A 248 -1.29 15.01 8.91
N LEU A 249 -1.43 16.34 8.79
CA LEU A 249 -0.68 17.15 7.84
C LEU A 249 0.83 17.18 8.14
N LYS A 250 1.23 17.23 9.42
CA LYS A 250 2.64 17.20 9.85
C LYS A 250 3.23 15.79 9.81
N GLY A 251 2.44 14.79 10.19
CA GLY A 251 2.93 13.41 10.33
C GLY A 251 2.96 12.61 9.04
N LYS A 252 2.43 13.12 7.92
CA LYS A 252 2.30 12.35 6.66
C LYS A 252 2.67 13.16 5.43
N LYS A 253 3.56 12.59 4.62
CA LYS A 253 3.93 13.14 3.31
C LYS A 253 2.87 12.87 2.24
N LYS A 254 2.17 11.73 2.31
CA LYS A 254 1.09 11.35 1.38
C LYS A 254 -0.24 11.23 2.14
N TRP A 255 -1.30 11.83 1.61
CA TRP A 255 -2.66 11.68 2.14
C TRP A 255 -3.73 11.98 1.10
N ILE A 256 -4.89 11.35 1.26
CA ILE A 256 -6.14 11.76 0.64
C ILE A 256 -7.04 12.25 1.77
N ILE A 257 -7.44 13.51 1.76
CA ILE A 257 -8.42 14.04 2.71
C ILE A 257 -9.72 14.27 1.95
N GLU A 258 -10.82 13.74 2.47
CA GLU A 258 -12.13 13.86 1.82
C GLU A 258 -13.19 14.43 2.77
N GLY A 259 -14.05 15.32 2.25
CA GLY A 259 -15.16 15.85 3.02
C GLY A 259 -15.76 17.14 2.46
N LEU A 260 -16.58 17.80 3.28
CA LEU A 260 -17.19 19.09 2.93
C LEU A 260 -17.05 20.03 4.14
N SER A 261 -16.13 20.99 4.06
CA SER A 261 -15.86 21.95 5.13
C SER A 261 -15.03 23.11 4.57
N THR A 262 -15.21 24.30 5.14
CA THR A 262 -14.44 25.50 4.82
C THR A 262 -13.71 26.09 6.02
N SER A 263 -14.08 25.76 7.27
CA SER A 263 -13.60 26.51 8.45
C SER A 263 -12.22 26.10 8.97
N PHE A 264 -11.88 24.80 8.95
CA PHE A 264 -10.64 24.29 9.54
C PHE A 264 -9.68 23.62 8.54
N VAL A 265 -10.01 23.69 7.24
CA VAL A 265 -9.31 22.92 6.18
C VAL A 265 -8.29 23.73 5.39
N ASP A 266 -8.14 25.01 5.71
CA ASP A 266 -7.22 25.96 5.08
C ASP A 266 -5.82 25.36 4.84
N LYS A 267 -5.21 24.82 5.89
CA LYS A 267 -3.88 24.20 5.82
C LYS A 267 -3.84 22.97 4.91
N ALA A 268 -4.91 22.16 4.91
CA ALA A 268 -4.99 20.97 4.06
C ALA A 268 -5.08 21.39 2.59
N ILE A 269 -5.95 22.34 2.26
CA ILE A 269 -6.06 22.89 0.89
C ILE A 269 -4.75 23.52 0.45
N ARG A 270 -4.10 24.34 1.30
CA ARG A 270 -2.79 24.93 1.01
C ARG A 270 -1.72 23.88 0.72
N GLN A 271 -1.73 22.75 1.43
CA GLN A 271 -0.77 21.66 1.21
C GLN A 271 -1.17 20.70 0.09
N ALA A 272 -2.41 20.72 -0.38
CA ALA A 272 -2.86 19.84 -1.45
C ALA A 272 -2.15 20.19 -2.77
N GLU A 273 -1.61 19.16 -3.43
CA GLU A 273 -1.05 19.24 -4.78
C GLU A 273 -2.16 19.18 -5.83
N LEU A 274 -3.21 18.39 -5.53
CA LEU A 274 -4.40 18.25 -6.37
C LEU A 274 -5.65 18.38 -5.51
N VAL A 275 -6.57 19.22 -5.96
CA VAL A 275 -7.93 19.27 -5.41
C VAL A 275 -8.90 18.68 -6.44
N ILE A 276 -9.74 17.76 -6.01
CA ILE A 276 -10.78 17.15 -6.84
C ILE A 276 -12.14 17.56 -6.27
N TRP A 277 -12.95 18.23 -7.09
CA TRP A 277 -14.28 18.67 -6.74
C TRP A 277 -15.34 17.80 -7.43
N LEU A 278 -16.09 17.05 -6.65
CA LEU A 278 -17.23 16.27 -7.15
C LEU A 278 -18.49 17.15 -7.19
N ASP A 279 -18.78 17.71 -8.35
CA ASP A 279 -19.94 18.59 -8.58
C ASP A 279 -21.02 17.90 -9.44
N LEU A 280 -21.64 16.87 -8.87
CA LEU A 280 -22.68 16.10 -9.55
C LEU A 280 -24.04 16.82 -9.54
N ASN A 281 -24.89 16.47 -10.50
CA ASN A 281 -26.28 16.94 -10.57
C ASN A 281 -27.04 16.67 -9.25
N HIS A 282 -27.71 17.69 -8.71
CA HIS A 282 -28.45 17.62 -7.44
C HIS A 282 -29.53 16.54 -7.41
N LYS A 283 -30.23 16.26 -8.52
CA LYS A 283 -31.24 15.19 -8.59
C LYS A 283 -30.61 13.82 -8.30
N LEU A 284 -29.42 13.58 -8.84
CA LEU A 284 -28.65 12.36 -8.60
C LEU A 284 -28.16 12.28 -7.16
N LEU A 285 -27.71 13.39 -6.57
CA LEU A 285 -27.30 13.47 -5.17
C LEU A 285 -28.47 13.13 -4.23
N SER A 286 -29.63 13.76 -4.47
CA SER A 286 -30.86 13.53 -3.71
C SER A 286 -31.31 12.08 -3.79
N TYR A 287 -31.38 11.50 -5.00
CA TYR A 287 -31.71 10.09 -5.17
C TYR A 287 -30.79 9.15 -4.36
N ARG A 288 -29.48 9.39 -4.40
CA ARG A 288 -28.50 8.57 -3.66
C ARG A 288 -28.65 8.70 -2.15
N VAL A 289 -28.93 9.91 -1.65
CA VAL A 289 -29.14 10.14 -0.22
C VAL A 289 -30.43 9.49 0.25
N ILE A 290 -31.53 9.62 -0.52
CA ILE A 290 -32.81 8.97 -0.26
C ILE A 290 -32.62 7.45 -0.20
N LYS A 291 -32.04 6.83 -1.24
CA LYS A 291 -31.78 5.39 -1.29
C LYS A 291 -30.94 4.90 -0.11
N ARG A 292 -29.92 5.66 0.29
CA ARG A 292 -29.08 5.34 1.45
C ARG A 292 -29.85 5.42 2.76
N GLN A 293 -30.65 6.48 2.94
CA GLN A 293 -31.40 6.67 4.18
C GLN A 293 -32.52 5.66 4.35
N PHE A 294 -33.24 5.28 3.30
CA PHE A 294 -34.22 4.19 3.38
C PHE A 294 -33.59 2.88 3.86
N LYS A 295 -32.39 2.53 3.37
CA LYS A 295 -31.66 1.36 3.87
C LYS A 295 -31.29 1.49 5.35
N SER A 296 -30.89 2.67 5.80
CA SER A 296 -30.55 2.93 7.21
C SER A 296 -31.77 2.97 8.15
N MET A 297 -32.92 3.40 7.65
CA MET A 297 -34.20 3.44 8.37
C MET A 297 -34.70 2.03 8.67
N LEU A 298 -34.54 1.09 7.71
CA LEU A 298 -34.86 -0.33 7.92
C LEU A 298 -34.03 -1.00 9.04
N VAL A 299 -32.90 -0.39 9.41
CA VAL A 299 -32.00 -0.86 10.48
C VAL A 299 -32.10 0.05 11.72
N GLY A 300 -33.12 0.91 11.80
CA GLY A 300 -33.40 1.78 12.96
C GLY A 300 -32.38 2.89 13.22
N SER A 301 -31.52 3.21 12.24
CA SER A 301 -30.33 4.07 12.45
C SER A 301 -30.45 5.50 11.90
N SER A 302 -31.60 5.87 11.33
CA SER A 302 -31.82 7.19 10.73
C SER A 302 -33.28 7.67 10.83
N SER A 303 -33.50 8.99 10.76
CA SER A 303 -34.81 9.64 10.86
C SER A 303 -35.23 10.39 9.58
N LEU A 304 -36.54 10.58 9.39
CA LEU A 304 -37.11 11.37 8.30
C LEU A 304 -36.68 12.84 8.38
N SER A 305 -36.58 13.39 9.59
CA SER A 305 -36.06 14.74 9.82
C SER A 305 -34.62 14.90 9.34
N GLY A 306 -33.77 13.89 9.58
CA GLY A 306 -32.40 13.85 9.08
C GLY A 306 -32.32 13.78 7.55
N LEU A 307 -33.21 13.03 6.90
CA LEU A 307 -33.32 12.98 5.44
C LEU A 307 -33.71 14.35 4.86
N ARG A 308 -34.74 15.01 5.41
CA ARG A 308 -35.18 16.33 4.97
C ARG A 308 -34.07 17.37 5.07
N LYS A 309 -33.32 17.37 6.18
CA LYS A 309 -32.16 18.24 6.37
C LYS A 309 -31.10 18.03 5.29
N LEU A 310 -30.71 16.79 5.01
CA LEU A 310 -29.70 16.47 3.99
C LEU A 310 -30.13 16.89 2.58
N LEU A 311 -31.43 16.78 2.27
CA LEU A 311 -31.97 17.23 0.97
C LEU A 311 -31.95 18.76 0.84
N GLY A 312 -32.25 19.48 1.94
CA GLY A 312 -32.07 20.93 2.01
C GLY A 312 -30.62 21.33 1.75
N GLU A 313 -29.67 20.73 2.47
CA GLU A 313 -28.24 21.00 2.27
C GLU A 313 -27.76 20.75 0.83
N ILE A 314 -28.31 19.75 0.13
CA ILE A 314 -28.00 19.49 -1.29
C ILE A 314 -28.58 20.58 -2.20
N LYS A 315 -29.81 21.01 -1.95
CA LYS A 315 -30.47 22.06 -2.72
C LYS A 315 -29.73 23.39 -2.56
N ASP A 316 -29.42 23.74 -1.31
CA ASP A 316 -28.82 25.01 -0.93
C ASP A 316 -27.32 25.08 -1.29
N TYR A 317 -26.71 23.93 -1.64
CA TYR A 317 -25.27 23.83 -1.90
C TYR A 317 -24.80 24.87 -2.92
N LYS A 318 -25.53 25.04 -4.03
CA LYS A 318 -25.19 25.93 -5.16
C LYS A 318 -25.78 27.33 -5.08
N GLU A 319 -26.55 27.67 -4.04
CA GLU A 319 -27.16 28.99 -3.91
C GLU A 319 -26.09 30.10 -3.69
N LYS A 320 -26.43 31.37 -3.95
CA LYS A 320 -25.49 32.52 -3.93
C LYS A 320 -24.73 32.70 -2.60
N LYS A 321 -25.31 32.26 -1.47
CA LYS A 321 -24.69 32.23 -0.13
C LYS A 321 -24.30 30.81 0.33
N GLY A 322 -24.42 29.83 -0.57
CA GLY A 322 -24.21 28.41 -0.28
C GLY A 322 -22.74 28.02 -0.16
N MET A 323 -22.50 26.81 0.34
CA MET A 323 -21.15 26.27 0.51
C MET A 323 -20.37 26.21 -0.81
N TYR A 324 -21.00 26.09 -1.98
CA TYR A 324 -20.31 26.03 -3.27
C TYR A 324 -19.42 27.26 -3.49
N LYS A 325 -19.97 28.47 -3.31
CA LYS A 325 -19.22 29.71 -3.45
C LYS A 325 -18.05 29.76 -2.48
N ASN A 326 -18.28 29.41 -1.21
CA ASN A 326 -17.23 29.43 -0.18
C ASN A 326 -16.06 28.48 -0.51
N HIS A 327 -16.32 27.30 -1.09
CA HIS A 327 -15.25 26.41 -1.54
C HIS A 327 -14.50 27.00 -2.74
N ARG A 328 -15.22 27.60 -3.70
CA ARG A 328 -14.59 28.27 -4.84
C ARG A 328 -13.68 29.40 -4.39
N ASP A 329 -14.16 30.26 -3.51
CA ASP A 329 -13.43 31.40 -2.97
C ASP A 329 -12.20 30.93 -2.18
N LEU A 330 -12.33 29.87 -1.37
CA LEU A 330 -11.20 29.28 -0.65
C LEU A 330 -10.13 28.69 -1.59
N LEU A 331 -10.54 28.01 -2.66
CA LEU A 331 -9.59 27.47 -3.65
C LEU A 331 -8.90 28.58 -4.44
N ASN A 332 -9.64 29.64 -4.81
CA ASN A 332 -9.11 30.82 -5.48
C ASN A 332 -8.13 31.59 -4.59
N PHE A 333 -8.47 31.78 -3.31
CA PHE A 333 -7.61 32.43 -2.32
C PHE A 333 -6.24 31.74 -2.21
N HIS A 334 -6.21 30.41 -2.23
CA HIS A 334 -4.97 29.62 -2.22
C HIS A 334 -4.35 29.39 -3.60
N LYS A 335 -4.89 30.01 -4.66
CA LYS A 335 -4.48 29.83 -6.07
C LYS A 335 -4.35 28.34 -6.45
N LYS A 336 -5.28 27.52 -5.96
CA LYS A 336 -5.20 26.07 -6.14
C LYS A 336 -5.68 25.65 -7.52
N LYS A 337 -4.92 24.79 -8.17
CA LYS A 337 -5.41 24.01 -9.32
C LYS A 337 -6.37 22.94 -8.81
N TYR A 338 -7.54 22.86 -9.42
CA TYR A 338 -8.54 21.85 -9.09
C TYR A 338 -9.21 21.32 -10.35
N ILE A 339 -9.68 20.08 -10.27
CA ILE A 339 -10.45 19.41 -11.33
C ILE A 339 -11.89 19.26 -10.83
N ILE A 340 -12.86 19.62 -11.67
CA ILE A 340 -14.28 19.37 -11.40
C ILE A 340 -14.69 18.09 -12.12
N LEU A 341 -15.32 17.17 -11.39
CA LEU A 341 -15.91 15.95 -11.93
C LEU A 341 -17.43 16.02 -11.77
N SER A 342 -18.13 16.10 -12.90
CA SER A 342 -19.56 16.40 -12.96
C SER A 342 -20.41 15.15 -13.18
N ASN A 343 -19.79 14.02 -13.56
CA ASN A 343 -20.48 12.76 -13.80
C ASN A 343 -19.58 11.53 -13.50
N LYS A 344 -20.14 10.32 -13.70
CA LYS A 344 -19.41 9.06 -13.46
C LYS A 344 -18.33 8.77 -14.52
N LYS A 345 -18.47 9.28 -15.74
CA LYS A 345 -17.49 9.12 -16.82
C LYS A 345 -16.21 9.86 -16.48
N ASP A 346 -16.29 11.13 -16.07
CA ASP A 346 -15.13 11.93 -15.66
C ASP A 346 -14.35 11.26 -14.51
N MET A 347 -15.09 10.68 -13.54
CA MET A 347 -14.48 9.91 -12.44
C MET A 347 -13.72 8.69 -12.93
N LYS A 348 -14.28 7.94 -13.89
CA LYS A 348 -13.62 6.76 -14.47
C LYS A 348 -12.39 7.14 -15.28
N GLU A 349 -12.48 8.21 -16.07
CA GLU A 349 -11.38 8.73 -16.88
C GLU A 349 -10.22 9.18 -15.99
N LEU A 350 -10.49 9.94 -14.92
CA LEU A 350 -9.47 10.32 -13.96
C LEU A 350 -8.85 9.09 -13.27
N LEU A 351 -9.67 8.09 -12.90
CA LEU A 351 -9.14 6.85 -12.33
C LEU A 351 -8.27 6.07 -13.31
N TYR A 352 -8.57 6.11 -14.60
CA TYR A 352 -7.80 5.45 -15.64
C TYR A 352 -6.47 6.16 -15.90
N SER A 353 -6.46 7.51 -15.87
CA SER A 353 -5.24 8.31 -16.06
C SER A 353 -4.28 8.24 -14.88
N ILE A 354 -4.77 7.92 -13.67
CA ILE A 354 -3.94 7.62 -12.51
C ILE A 354 -3.23 6.27 -12.73
N LYS A 355 -1.93 6.35 -13.08
CA LYS A 355 -0.99 5.24 -13.25
C LYS A 355 -0.43 4.77 -11.91
#